data_AF-A0AAD7BML2-F1
#
_entry.id   AF-A0AAD7BML2-F1
#
_cell.length_a   1.000
_cell.length_b   1.000
_cell.length_c   1.000
_cell.angle_alpha   90.00
_cell.angle_beta   90.00
_cell.angle_gamma   90.00
#
_symmetry.space_group_name_H-M   'P 1'
#
loop_
_entity.id
_entity.type
_entity.pdbx_description
1 polymer ?
#
loop_
_entity_poly.entity_id
_entity_poly.type
_entity_poly.pdbx_seq_one_letter_code
_entity_poly.pdbx_strand_id
1 'polypeptide(L)'
;MTEDELDARIRSLPLAFGVRHFPKGISLLSQISGSERKAMACILLGCLVGKLPAKGIRACRSILDFIYLAQYSTHDDGTLSSMRAALNVWHADRDYFITATVRKDFSIPKFHSLLHYIEAIEFFGTTDNYNTEMFERLHIDFAKNGWRASNRRDEFPQMITWLARQEKISSFATYLAWLESTRKPASLPIVRTFTGQAIQLAKKPQSPRQLLPAIEHNHSANSFTHTLKEFLNDKTMKPTQLLAATLPFNRLDDFQTVTVRPPSEDGMSPARTRVGRVKVLFRLPDKFDDSTLTPSEWPKTCLAYVEWFTTFKPRHEENHDMYSVMVPPRRTNGFAHASIIPLTDIVKRANCFQTSDETMSTPYGHLTMF
;
A
#
# COMPACT_ATOMS: atom_id res chain seq x y z
N MET A 1 24.62 -0.46 -15.58
CA MET A 1 24.29 0.43 -14.45
C MET A 1 25.18 0.06 -13.29
N THR A 2 25.89 1.01 -12.71
CA THR A 2 26.78 0.80 -11.55
C THR A 2 25.98 0.81 -10.24
N GLU A 3 26.58 0.32 -9.16
CA GLU A 3 25.98 0.36 -7.81
C GLU A 3 25.69 1.80 -7.35
N ASP A 4 26.65 2.71 -7.55
CA ASP A 4 26.50 4.13 -7.21
C ASP A 4 25.33 4.81 -7.95
N GLU A 5 25.13 4.47 -9.23
CA GLU A 5 24.03 5.00 -10.04
C GLU A 5 22.68 4.49 -9.52
N LEU A 6 22.59 3.20 -9.19
CA LEU A 6 21.37 2.63 -8.61
C LEU A 6 21.03 3.29 -7.27
N ASP A 7 22.03 3.48 -6.41
CA ASP A 7 21.86 4.14 -5.11
C ASP A 7 21.54 5.64 -5.25
N ALA A 8 22.08 6.33 -6.24
CA ALA A 8 21.70 7.71 -6.56
C ALA A 8 20.22 7.80 -6.96
N ARG A 9 19.74 6.89 -7.81
CA ARG A 9 18.33 6.84 -8.21
C ARG A 9 17.39 6.46 -7.09
N ILE A 10 17.79 5.55 -6.21
CA ILE A 10 17.00 5.18 -5.04
C ILE A 10 16.86 6.38 -4.08
N ARG A 11 17.93 7.17 -3.90
CA ARG A 11 17.92 8.39 -3.08
C ARG A 11 17.10 9.52 -3.66
N SER A 12 16.89 9.57 -4.98
CA SER A 12 16.11 10.61 -5.65
C SER A 12 14.61 10.32 -5.70
N LEU A 13 14.17 9.13 -5.28
CA LEU A 13 12.75 8.79 -5.24
C LEU A 13 12.00 9.70 -4.25
N PRO A 14 10.85 10.28 -4.65
CA PRO A 14 10.06 11.07 -3.74
C PRO A 14 9.51 10.20 -2.61
N LEU A 15 9.39 10.78 -1.42
CA LEU A 15 8.71 10.12 -0.30
C LEU A 15 7.27 9.77 -0.71
N ALA A 16 6.91 8.49 -0.58
CA ALA A 16 5.60 7.95 -0.93
C ALA A 16 5.01 7.15 0.23
N PHE A 17 3.69 7.26 0.40
CA PHE A 17 2.98 6.59 1.49
C PHE A 17 3.09 5.07 1.33
N GLY A 18 3.51 4.38 2.39
CA GLY A 18 3.66 2.92 2.39
C GLY A 18 4.84 2.39 1.56
N VAL A 19 5.82 3.24 1.23
CA VAL A 19 7.09 2.86 0.59
C VAL A 19 8.24 3.25 1.51
N ARG A 20 9.16 2.31 1.80
CA ARG A 20 10.34 2.58 2.62
C ARG A 20 11.38 3.34 1.79
N HIS A 21 11.88 4.44 2.33
CA HIS A 21 12.96 5.21 1.74
C HIS A 21 14.33 4.68 2.18
N PHE A 22 15.29 4.63 1.27
CA PHE A 22 16.66 4.17 1.52
C PHE A 22 17.65 5.33 1.35
N PRO A 23 17.90 6.13 2.39
CA PRO A 23 18.68 7.37 2.28
C PRO A 23 20.16 7.16 1.93
N LYS A 24 20.69 5.96 2.19
CA LYS A 24 22.05 5.56 1.83
C LYS A 24 22.09 4.55 0.67
N GLY A 25 20.99 4.40 -0.06
CA GLY A 25 20.85 3.34 -1.06
C GLY A 25 20.71 1.95 -0.44
N ILE A 26 20.88 0.92 -1.27
CA ILE A 26 20.75 -0.50 -0.91
C ILE A 26 22.08 -1.25 -0.94
N SER A 27 23.11 -0.73 -1.62
CA SER A 27 24.39 -1.44 -1.80
C SER A 27 25.15 -1.67 -0.49
N LEU A 28 24.90 -0.86 0.54
CA LEU A 28 25.50 -1.01 1.87
C LEU A 28 24.86 -2.10 2.74
N LEU A 29 23.75 -2.72 2.31
CA LEU A 29 23.02 -3.71 3.09
C LEU A 29 23.69 -5.09 2.98
N SER A 30 24.33 -5.53 4.07
CA SER A 30 24.98 -6.86 4.13
C SER A 30 23.99 -8.01 4.37
N GLN A 31 22.92 -7.76 5.13
CA GLN A 31 21.84 -8.71 5.38
C GLN A 31 20.49 -8.03 5.17
N ILE A 32 19.73 -8.54 4.20
CA ILE A 32 18.44 -7.96 3.80
C ILE A 32 17.31 -8.72 4.50
N SER A 33 16.54 -8.02 5.33
CA SER A 33 15.33 -8.56 5.98
C SER A 33 14.18 -8.77 4.99
N GLY A 34 13.17 -9.54 5.39
CA GLY A 34 11.95 -9.71 4.58
C GLY A 34 11.22 -8.38 4.29
N SER A 35 11.17 -7.49 5.28
CA SER A 35 10.58 -6.16 5.13
C SER A 35 11.33 -5.28 4.12
N GLU A 36 12.65 -5.39 4.07
CA GLU A 36 13.49 -4.67 3.12
C GLU A 36 13.32 -5.23 1.72
N ARG A 37 13.26 -6.56 1.55
CA ARG A 37 12.94 -7.17 0.24
C ARG A 37 11.60 -6.69 -0.31
N LYS A 38 10.54 -6.66 0.51
CA LYS A 38 9.21 -6.17 0.12
C LYS A 38 9.28 -4.69 -0.32
N ALA A 39 10.04 -3.86 0.39
CA ALA A 39 10.24 -2.46 0.01
C ALA A 39 11.07 -2.30 -1.27
N MET A 40 12.14 -3.08 -1.44
CA MET A 40 12.98 -3.06 -2.64
C MET A 40 12.19 -3.44 -3.89
N ALA A 41 11.36 -4.48 -3.81
CA ALA A 41 10.46 -4.90 -4.89
C ALA A 41 9.52 -3.76 -5.32
N CYS A 42 9.08 -2.93 -4.37
CA CYS A 42 8.20 -1.80 -4.63
C CYS A 42 8.90 -0.60 -5.29
N ILE A 43 10.23 -0.55 -5.41
CA ILE A 43 10.95 0.63 -5.98
C ILE A 43 11.86 0.27 -7.15
N LEU A 44 12.29 -0.99 -7.24
CA LEU A 44 13.33 -1.43 -8.16
C LEU A 44 12.99 -1.11 -9.61
N LEU A 45 11.74 -1.37 -10.04
CA LEU A 45 11.34 -1.15 -11.43
C LEU A 45 11.48 0.32 -11.84
N GLY A 46 11.05 1.26 -10.98
CA GLY A 46 11.20 2.70 -11.23
C GLY A 46 12.66 3.16 -11.35
N CYS A 47 13.58 2.51 -10.64
CA CYS A 47 15.01 2.79 -10.74
C CYS A 47 15.65 2.20 -12.01
N LEU A 48 15.02 1.20 -12.64
CA LEU A 48 15.56 0.53 -13.83
C LEU A 48 15.11 1.20 -15.14
N VAL A 49 13.93 1.83 -15.16
CA VAL A 49 13.39 2.49 -16.36
C VAL A 49 14.39 3.51 -16.91
N GLY A 50 14.60 3.47 -18.24
CA GLY A 50 15.55 4.34 -18.95
C GLY A 50 17.03 3.89 -18.87
N LYS A 51 17.37 2.85 -18.09
CA LYS A 51 18.75 2.33 -18.01
C LYS A 51 18.89 0.90 -18.50
N LEU A 52 17.81 0.12 -18.49
CA LEU A 52 17.76 -1.21 -19.08
C LEU A 52 16.97 -1.18 -20.40
N PRO A 53 17.36 -1.97 -21.41
CA PRO A 53 16.54 -2.23 -22.58
C PRO A 53 15.16 -2.79 -22.18
N ALA A 54 14.17 -2.58 -23.05
CA ALA A 54 12.79 -3.06 -22.89
C ALA A 54 12.72 -4.52 -22.44
N LYS A 55 13.54 -5.39 -23.05
CA LYS A 55 13.64 -6.82 -22.72
C LYS A 55 13.98 -7.06 -21.23
N GLY A 56 14.99 -6.37 -20.71
CA GLY A 56 15.37 -6.48 -19.30
C GLY A 56 14.30 -5.93 -18.35
N ILE A 57 13.63 -4.84 -18.73
CA ILE A 57 12.54 -4.26 -17.95
C ILE A 57 11.34 -5.21 -17.87
N ARG A 58 10.90 -5.78 -19.00
CA ARG A 58 9.81 -6.76 -19.04
C ARG A 58 10.14 -8.03 -18.25
N ALA A 59 11.37 -8.52 -18.32
CA ALA A 59 11.82 -9.64 -17.51
C ALA A 59 11.72 -9.32 -15.99
N CYS A 60 12.26 -8.19 -15.53
CA CYS A 60 12.13 -7.77 -14.13
C CYS A 60 10.66 -7.61 -13.70
N ARG A 61 9.87 -6.95 -14.55
CA ARG A 61 8.45 -6.70 -14.31
C ARG A 61 7.67 -8.02 -14.16
N SER A 62 7.84 -8.94 -15.10
CA SER A 62 7.10 -10.21 -15.12
C SER A 62 7.34 -11.06 -13.86
N ILE A 63 8.55 -11.04 -13.30
CA ILE A 63 8.83 -11.68 -12.00
C ILE A 63 8.14 -10.96 -10.85
N LEU A 64 8.10 -9.62 -10.86
CA LEU A 64 7.34 -8.86 -9.86
C LEU A 64 5.84 -9.16 -9.96
N ASP A 65 5.28 -9.17 -11.18
CA ASP A 65 3.88 -9.55 -11.45
C ASP A 65 3.58 -10.92 -10.83
N PHE A 66 4.42 -11.91 -11.12
CA PHE A 66 4.29 -13.26 -10.55
C PHE A 66 4.33 -13.25 -9.01
N ILE A 67 5.31 -12.57 -8.42
CA ILE A 67 5.48 -12.49 -6.96
C ILE A 67 4.28 -11.83 -6.30
N TYR A 68 3.72 -10.77 -6.90
CA TYR A 68 2.54 -10.10 -6.36
C TYR A 68 1.28 -10.94 -6.51
N LEU A 69 1.08 -11.60 -7.65
CA LEU A 69 -0.04 -12.52 -7.87
C LEU A 69 0.01 -13.69 -6.89
N ALA A 70 1.16 -14.31 -6.69
CA ALA A 70 1.34 -15.43 -5.75
C ALA A 70 1.01 -15.08 -4.28
N GLN A 71 0.97 -13.80 -3.94
CA GLN A 71 0.63 -13.30 -2.60
C GLN A 71 -0.87 -13.00 -2.44
N TYR A 72 -1.70 -13.27 -3.45
CA TYR A 72 -3.14 -13.07 -3.33
C TYR A 72 -3.72 -14.05 -2.31
N SER A 73 -4.67 -13.57 -1.52
CA SER A 73 -5.38 -14.37 -0.51
C SER A 73 -6.46 -15.27 -1.10
N THR A 74 -6.70 -15.17 -2.41
CA THR A 74 -7.68 -15.94 -3.18
C THR A 74 -7.20 -16.03 -4.62
N HIS A 75 -7.39 -17.19 -5.24
CA HIS A 75 -7.08 -17.43 -6.64
C HIS A 75 -8.29 -17.99 -7.37
N ASP A 76 -8.36 -17.68 -8.65
CA ASP A 76 -9.34 -18.09 -9.64
C ASP A 76 -8.61 -18.43 -10.95
N ASP A 77 -9.33 -18.93 -11.96
CA ASP A 77 -8.71 -19.31 -13.24
C ASP A 77 -8.05 -18.09 -13.95
N GLY A 78 -8.58 -16.88 -13.76
CA GLY A 78 -8.05 -15.65 -14.34
C GLY A 78 -6.71 -15.25 -13.73
N THR A 79 -6.59 -15.28 -12.40
CA THR A 79 -5.33 -14.98 -11.70
C THR A 79 -4.29 -16.06 -11.95
N LEU A 80 -4.65 -17.34 -12.01
CA LEU A 80 -3.74 -18.44 -12.35
C LEU A 80 -3.24 -18.32 -13.80
N SER A 81 -4.11 -17.97 -14.75
CA SER A 81 -3.74 -17.64 -16.12
C SER A 81 -2.76 -16.46 -16.19
N SER A 82 -3.01 -15.42 -15.40
CA SER A 82 -2.13 -14.24 -15.31
C SER A 82 -0.75 -14.61 -14.74
N MET A 83 -0.68 -15.49 -13.74
CA MET A 83 0.58 -16.03 -13.21
C MET A 83 1.36 -16.79 -14.29
N ARG A 84 0.66 -17.63 -15.08
CA ARG A 84 1.29 -18.39 -16.18
C ARG A 84 1.81 -17.45 -17.27
N ALA A 85 1.04 -16.43 -17.63
CA ALA A 85 1.45 -15.40 -18.58
C ALA A 85 2.70 -14.65 -18.09
N ALA A 86 2.75 -14.27 -16.81
CA ALA A 86 3.93 -13.63 -16.22
C ALA A 86 5.17 -14.53 -16.29
N LEU A 87 5.05 -15.83 -16.00
CA LEU A 87 6.18 -16.76 -16.17
C LEU A 87 6.62 -16.91 -17.63
N ASN A 88 5.69 -16.94 -18.58
CA ASN A 88 6.01 -17.02 -20.00
C ASN A 88 6.82 -15.80 -20.46
N VAL A 89 6.43 -14.59 -20.04
CA VAL A 89 7.18 -13.36 -20.33
C VAL A 89 8.58 -13.42 -19.70
N TRP A 90 8.69 -13.88 -18.45
CA TRP A 90 10.00 -14.09 -17.81
C TRP A 90 10.88 -15.05 -18.63
N HIS A 91 10.35 -16.20 -19.04
CA HIS A 91 11.11 -17.18 -19.80
C HIS A 91 11.53 -16.67 -21.18
N ALA A 92 10.70 -15.86 -21.83
CA ALA A 92 11.00 -15.25 -23.13
C ALA A 92 12.10 -14.17 -23.03
N ASP A 93 12.13 -13.42 -21.93
CA ASP A 93 12.98 -12.23 -21.82
C ASP A 93 14.21 -12.40 -20.88
N ARG A 94 14.28 -13.45 -20.05
CA ARG A 94 15.36 -13.65 -19.05
C ARG A 94 16.76 -13.81 -19.64
N ASP A 95 16.86 -14.31 -20.87
CA ASP A 95 18.12 -14.49 -21.60
C ASP A 95 18.89 -13.17 -21.76
N TYR A 96 18.20 -12.03 -21.71
CA TYR A 96 18.82 -10.71 -21.63
C TYR A 96 19.92 -10.66 -20.56
N PHE A 97 19.69 -11.18 -19.35
CA PHE A 97 20.68 -11.15 -18.27
C PHE A 97 21.87 -12.09 -18.49
N ILE A 98 21.71 -13.10 -19.35
CA ILE A 98 22.82 -13.99 -19.77
C ILE A 98 23.65 -13.27 -20.84
N THR A 99 22.98 -12.70 -21.85
CA THR A 99 23.64 -11.94 -22.93
C THR A 99 24.37 -10.71 -22.43
N ALA A 100 23.81 -10.01 -21.43
CA ALA A 100 24.41 -8.87 -20.75
C ALA A 100 25.50 -9.29 -19.73
N THR A 101 25.91 -10.58 -19.74
CA THR A 101 26.95 -11.19 -18.90
C THR A 101 26.79 -10.98 -17.39
N VAL A 102 25.57 -10.63 -16.93
CA VAL A 102 25.24 -10.47 -15.51
C VAL A 102 25.28 -11.82 -14.79
N ARG A 103 24.89 -12.91 -15.48
CA ARG A 103 24.89 -14.26 -14.93
C ARG A 103 25.12 -15.31 -16.01
N LYS A 104 25.72 -16.45 -15.66
CA LYS A 104 25.94 -17.57 -16.58
C LYS A 104 24.65 -18.33 -16.91
N ASP A 105 23.81 -18.55 -15.90
CA ASP A 105 22.56 -19.31 -16.02
C ASP A 105 21.58 -18.96 -14.88
N PHE A 106 20.35 -19.45 -15.00
CA PHE A 106 19.26 -19.28 -14.03
C PHE A 106 18.90 -20.58 -13.31
N SER A 107 19.85 -21.51 -13.14
CA SER A 107 19.67 -22.77 -12.41
C SER A 107 19.67 -22.54 -10.89
N ILE A 108 18.83 -21.61 -10.45
CA ILE A 108 18.67 -21.24 -9.04
C ILE A 108 17.40 -21.95 -8.55
N PRO A 109 17.46 -22.69 -7.43
CA PRO A 109 16.29 -23.39 -6.89
C PRO A 109 15.05 -22.51 -6.75
N LYS A 110 15.23 -21.23 -6.39
CA LYS A 110 14.14 -20.24 -6.28
C LYS A 110 13.47 -19.87 -7.60
N PHE A 111 14.20 -19.90 -8.73
CA PHE A 111 13.59 -19.69 -10.05
C PHE A 111 12.92 -20.97 -10.54
N HIS A 112 13.50 -22.13 -10.26
CA HIS A 112 12.88 -23.41 -10.58
C HIS A 112 11.57 -23.61 -9.83
N SER A 113 11.53 -23.24 -8.54
CA SER A 113 10.33 -23.38 -7.72
C SER A 113 9.12 -22.63 -8.27
N LEU A 114 9.32 -21.52 -9.00
CA LEU A 114 8.22 -20.73 -9.59
C LEU A 114 7.33 -21.56 -10.52
N LEU A 115 7.90 -22.57 -11.19
CA LEU A 115 7.15 -23.48 -12.08
C LEU A 115 6.08 -24.27 -11.34
N HIS A 116 6.28 -24.53 -10.04
CA HIS A 116 5.42 -25.38 -9.22
C HIS A 116 4.39 -24.59 -8.40
N TYR A 117 4.43 -23.26 -8.42
CA TYR A 117 3.53 -22.43 -7.60
C TYR A 117 2.06 -22.57 -8.04
N ILE A 118 1.79 -22.64 -9.34
CA ILE A 118 0.41 -22.74 -9.86
C ILE A 118 -0.20 -24.07 -9.40
N GLU A 119 0.51 -25.18 -9.62
CA GLU A 119 0.08 -26.51 -9.17
C GLU A 119 -0.06 -26.57 -7.65
N ALA A 120 0.89 -25.98 -6.90
CA ALA A 120 0.81 -25.92 -5.45
C ALA A 120 -0.42 -25.13 -4.97
N ILE A 121 -0.79 -24.04 -5.67
CA ILE A 121 -1.98 -23.26 -5.34
C ILE A 121 -3.26 -24.06 -5.60
N GLU A 122 -3.31 -24.80 -6.71
CA GLU A 122 -4.44 -25.67 -7.05
C GLU A 122 -4.62 -26.82 -6.04
N PHE A 123 -3.51 -27.42 -5.57
CA PHE A 123 -3.57 -28.56 -4.65
C PHE A 123 -3.68 -28.17 -3.16
N PHE A 124 -3.04 -27.09 -2.74
CA PHE A 124 -2.89 -26.73 -1.32
C PHE A 124 -3.55 -25.39 -0.94
N GLY A 125 -4.14 -24.69 -1.91
CA GLY A 125 -4.71 -23.35 -1.72
C GLY A 125 -3.65 -22.25 -1.76
N THR A 126 -4.01 -21.06 -1.28
CA THR A 126 -3.17 -19.87 -1.34
C THR A 126 -1.86 -20.03 -0.57
N THR A 127 -0.82 -19.30 -0.98
CA THR A 127 0.56 -19.48 -0.46
C THR A 127 0.71 -19.18 1.03
N ASP A 128 -0.23 -18.44 1.63
CA ASP A 128 -0.30 -18.19 3.07
C ASP A 128 -0.64 -19.44 3.90
N ASN A 129 -1.28 -20.45 3.31
CA ASN A 129 -1.62 -21.70 4.00
C ASN A 129 -0.41 -22.56 4.35
N TYR A 130 0.69 -22.44 3.61
CA TYR A 130 1.87 -23.32 3.75
C TYR A 130 3.21 -22.57 3.76
N ASN A 131 3.18 -21.24 3.99
CA ASN A 131 4.41 -20.48 4.20
C ASN A 131 5.01 -20.71 5.60
N THR A 132 6.24 -20.24 5.78
CA THR A 132 6.94 -20.33 7.07
C THR A 132 6.79 -19.09 7.95
N GLU A 133 6.10 -18.03 7.49
CA GLU A 133 5.97 -16.77 8.24
C GLU A 133 5.26 -17.00 9.60
N MET A 134 4.26 -17.89 9.62
CA MET A 134 3.58 -18.28 10.86
C MET A 134 4.53 -18.93 11.87
N PHE A 135 5.35 -19.88 11.43
CA PHE A 135 6.31 -20.56 12.31
C PHE A 135 7.43 -19.63 12.79
N GLU A 136 7.90 -18.72 11.93
CA GLU A 136 8.84 -17.66 12.32
C GLU A 136 8.25 -16.75 13.40
N ARG A 137 6.95 -16.43 13.32
CA ARG A 137 6.25 -15.66 14.35
C ARG A 137 6.15 -16.43 15.66
N LEU A 138 5.74 -17.70 15.60
CA LEU A 138 5.64 -18.57 16.78
C LEU A 138 6.99 -18.76 17.46
N HIS A 139 8.11 -18.75 16.73
CA HIS A 139 9.45 -18.76 17.34
C HIS A 139 9.72 -17.55 18.25
N ILE A 140 9.11 -16.39 18.00
CA ILE A 140 9.24 -15.23 18.90
C ILE A 140 8.54 -15.54 20.23
N ASP A 141 7.30 -15.99 20.15
CA ASP A 141 6.44 -16.18 21.31
C ASP A 141 6.86 -17.41 22.11
N PHE A 142 7.17 -18.52 21.44
CA PHE A 142 7.48 -19.80 22.07
C PHE A 142 8.93 -20.00 22.45
N ALA A 143 9.88 -19.42 21.72
CA ALA A 143 11.30 -19.57 22.02
C ALA A 143 11.92 -18.29 22.59
N LYS A 144 11.88 -17.17 21.85
CA LYS A 144 12.64 -15.96 22.23
C LYS A 144 12.16 -15.34 23.54
N ASN A 145 10.84 -15.26 23.76
CA ASN A 145 10.29 -14.66 24.97
C ASN A 145 10.53 -15.55 26.21
N GLY A 146 10.33 -16.87 26.08
CA GLY A 146 10.69 -17.82 27.12
C GLY A 146 12.18 -17.76 27.47
N TRP A 147 13.06 -17.75 26.47
CA TRP A 147 14.51 -17.61 26.68
C TRP A 147 14.88 -16.33 27.42
N ARG A 148 14.30 -15.18 27.03
CA ARG A 148 14.52 -13.89 27.70
C ARG A 148 14.02 -13.86 29.15
N ALA A 149 12.96 -14.59 29.45
CA ALA A 149 12.40 -14.71 30.80
C ALA A 149 13.13 -15.74 31.67
N SER A 150 13.96 -16.59 31.08
CA SER A 150 14.77 -17.57 31.81
C SER A 150 16.04 -16.94 32.38
N ASN A 151 16.68 -17.65 33.31
CA ASN A 151 18.02 -17.31 33.79
C ASN A 151 19.15 -17.78 32.84
N ARG A 152 18.82 -18.38 31.68
CA ARG A 152 19.74 -18.93 30.65
C ARG A 152 20.64 -20.08 31.13
N ARG A 153 20.25 -20.77 32.21
CA ARG A 153 20.94 -21.97 32.71
C ARG A 153 19.91 -23.09 32.85
N ASP A 154 20.08 -24.17 32.10
CA ASP A 154 19.07 -25.24 32.03
C ASP A 154 17.69 -24.62 31.69
N GLU A 155 17.68 -23.93 30.55
CA GLU A 155 16.62 -23.04 30.12
C GLU A 155 15.35 -23.76 29.70
N PHE A 156 15.44 -24.98 29.18
CA PHE A 156 14.31 -25.67 28.56
C PHE A 156 13.16 -25.85 29.55
N PRO A 157 13.37 -26.41 30.77
CA PRO A 157 12.30 -26.51 31.79
C PRO A 157 11.68 -25.15 32.15
N GLN A 158 12.50 -24.10 32.19
CA GLN A 158 12.05 -22.75 32.51
C GLN A 158 11.20 -22.16 31.39
N MET A 159 11.61 -22.35 30.14
CA MET A 159 10.86 -21.94 28.95
C MET A 159 9.50 -22.64 28.87
N ILE A 160 9.46 -23.96 29.11
CA ILE A 160 8.20 -24.72 29.17
C ILE A 160 7.30 -24.21 30.30
N THR A 161 7.86 -23.98 31.49
CA THR A 161 7.09 -23.43 32.62
C THR A 161 6.54 -22.04 32.31
N TRP A 162 7.35 -21.19 31.66
CA TRP A 162 6.93 -19.86 31.23
C TRP A 162 5.78 -19.94 30.22
N LEU A 163 5.86 -20.83 29.24
CA LEU A 163 4.80 -21.07 28.26
C LEU A 163 3.50 -21.52 28.90
N ALA A 164 3.55 -22.52 29.77
CA ALA A 164 2.37 -23.01 30.49
C ALA A 164 1.69 -21.92 31.33
N ARG A 165 2.46 -20.95 31.85
CA ARG A 165 1.90 -19.78 32.55
C ARG A 165 1.21 -18.81 31.57
N GLN A 166 1.81 -18.53 30.41
CA GLN A 166 1.19 -17.67 29.40
C GLN A 166 -0.13 -18.27 28.88
N GLU A 167 -0.17 -19.58 28.64
CA GLU A 167 -1.40 -20.28 28.21
C GLU A 167 -2.52 -20.17 29.25
N LYS A 168 -2.19 -20.36 30.54
CA LYS A 168 -3.16 -20.21 31.64
C LYS A 168 -3.70 -18.79 31.74
N ILE A 169 -2.84 -17.78 31.63
CA ILE A 169 -3.25 -16.36 31.66
C ILE A 169 -4.13 -16.05 30.45
N SER A 170 -3.75 -16.49 29.25
CA SER A 170 -4.52 -16.28 28.02
C SER A 170 -5.91 -16.94 28.08
N SER A 171 -5.97 -18.16 28.59
CA SER A 171 -7.23 -18.89 28.79
C SER A 171 -8.16 -18.16 29.77
N PHE A 172 -7.60 -17.69 30.88
CA PHE A 172 -8.38 -16.94 31.87
C PHE A 172 -8.85 -15.58 31.34
N ALA A 173 -8.00 -14.86 30.60
CA ALA A 173 -8.38 -13.61 29.94
C ALA A 173 -9.51 -13.81 28.92
N THR A 174 -9.47 -14.92 28.16
CA THR A 174 -10.53 -15.29 27.22
C THR A 174 -11.86 -15.56 27.95
N TYR A 175 -11.81 -16.25 29.08
CA TYR A 175 -12.97 -16.48 29.93
C TYR A 175 -13.59 -15.16 30.44
N LEU A 176 -12.76 -14.22 30.91
CA LEU A 176 -13.24 -12.89 31.35
C LEU A 176 -13.89 -12.11 30.19
N ALA A 177 -13.28 -12.12 29.00
CA ALA A 177 -13.83 -11.45 27.82
C ALA A 177 -15.18 -12.02 27.40
N TRP A 178 -15.38 -13.34 27.51
CA TRP A 178 -16.67 -14.00 27.27
C TRP A 178 -17.73 -13.61 28.31
N LEU A 179 -17.35 -13.47 29.59
CA LEU A 179 -18.26 -12.97 30.63
C LEU A 179 -18.68 -11.51 30.40
N GLU A 180 -17.80 -10.69 29.82
CA GLU A 180 -18.12 -9.30 29.49
C GLU A 180 -18.99 -9.18 28.23
N SER A 181 -18.76 -10.03 27.22
CA SER A 181 -19.53 -10.02 25.97
C SER A 181 -20.96 -10.51 26.17
N THR A 182 -21.19 -11.46 27.08
CA THR A 182 -22.53 -11.89 27.49
C THR A 182 -23.29 -10.82 28.28
N ARG A 183 -22.63 -9.76 28.74
CA ARG A 183 -23.22 -8.63 29.50
C ARG A 183 -23.48 -7.37 28.67
N LYS A 184 -23.05 -7.30 27.41
CA LYS A 184 -23.28 -6.15 26.51
C LYS A 184 -23.96 -6.58 25.22
N PRO A 185 -25.00 -5.88 24.72
CA PRO A 185 -25.50 -6.14 23.38
C PRO A 185 -24.49 -5.67 22.30
N ALA A 186 -24.45 -6.46 21.22
CA ALA A 186 -23.85 -6.32 19.89
C ALA A 186 -22.86 -5.17 19.57
N SER A 187 -21.76 -5.57 18.92
CA SER A 187 -20.67 -4.78 18.37
C SER A 187 -21.04 -3.79 17.24
N LEU A 188 -20.22 -2.75 17.11
CA LEU A 188 -20.21 -1.71 16.06
C LEU A 188 -20.14 -2.23 14.61
N PRO A 189 -20.61 -1.44 13.62
CA PRO A 189 -20.71 -1.86 12.22
C PRO A 189 -19.33 -2.01 11.55
N ILE A 190 -19.15 -3.13 10.84
CA ILE A 190 -18.12 -3.30 9.82
C ILE A 190 -18.50 -2.39 8.64
N VAL A 191 -17.65 -1.43 8.29
CA VAL A 191 -17.84 -0.62 7.08
C VAL A 191 -17.35 -1.43 5.88
N ARG A 192 -18.25 -1.69 4.93
CA ARG A 192 -17.95 -2.37 3.66
C ARG A 192 -17.84 -1.34 2.53
N THR A 193 -16.90 -1.49 1.60
CA THR A 193 -16.85 -0.70 0.37
C THR A 193 -18.08 -0.98 -0.50
N PHE A 194 -18.30 -0.18 -1.56
CA PHE A 194 -19.31 -0.47 -2.59
C PHE A 194 -19.08 -1.86 -3.25
N THR A 195 -17.83 -2.32 -3.26
CA THR A 195 -17.40 -3.65 -3.75
C THR A 195 -17.41 -4.74 -2.67
N GLY A 196 -17.97 -4.48 -1.48
CA GLY A 196 -18.08 -5.47 -0.40
C GLY A 196 -16.81 -5.71 0.43
N GLN A 197 -15.70 -5.02 0.17
CA GLN A 197 -14.45 -5.16 0.92
C GLN A 197 -14.60 -4.62 2.34
N ALA A 198 -14.08 -5.36 3.32
CA ALA A 198 -13.99 -4.89 4.70
C ALA A 198 -12.79 -3.93 4.84
N ILE A 199 -13.07 -2.66 5.15
CA ILE A 199 -12.04 -1.70 5.53
C ILE A 199 -11.88 -1.74 7.04
N GLN A 200 -10.68 -2.07 7.51
CA GLN A 200 -10.33 -1.99 8.93
C GLN A 200 -9.57 -0.70 9.20
N LEU A 201 -10.24 0.21 9.91
CA LEU A 201 -9.64 1.39 10.51
C LEU A 201 -9.11 1.07 11.90
N ALA A 202 -8.00 1.71 12.27
CA ALA A 202 -7.53 1.68 13.66
C ALA A 202 -8.63 2.22 14.59
N LYS A 203 -8.84 1.54 15.74
CA LYS A 203 -9.87 1.91 16.72
C LYS A 203 -9.73 3.34 17.26
N LYS A 204 -8.52 3.89 17.20
CA LYS A 204 -8.19 5.27 17.58
C LYS A 204 -7.34 5.88 16.47
N PRO A 205 -7.55 7.15 16.11
CA PRO A 205 -6.65 7.86 15.19
C PRO A 205 -5.24 7.90 15.78
N GLN A 206 -4.20 7.75 14.94
CA GLN A 206 -2.82 7.91 15.41
C GLN A 206 -2.54 9.34 15.87
N SER A 207 -3.22 10.32 15.25
CA SER A 207 -3.06 11.74 15.57
C SER A 207 -4.45 12.37 15.71
N PRO A 208 -5.10 12.27 16.88
CA PRO A 208 -6.40 12.89 17.11
C PRO A 208 -6.29 14.43 17.13
N ARG A 209 -7.37 15.11 16.71
CA ARG A 209 -7.58 16.57 16.87
C ARG A 209 -6.45 17.46 16.35
N GLN A 210 -5.85 17.09 15.23
CA GLN A 210 -4.83 17.88 14.54
C GLN A 210 -5.42 19.14 13.90
N LEU A 211 -4.68 20.25 13.97
CA LEU A 211 -5.07 21.51 13.33
C LEU A 211 -4.99 21.40 11.80
N LEU A 212 -5.93 22.02 11.07
CA LEU A 212 -5.93 21.97 9.59
C LEU A 212 -4.59 22.40 8.96
N PRO A 213 -3.94 23.51 9.38
CA PRO A 213 -2.62 23.88 8.83
C PRO A 213 -1.52 22.86 9.13
N ALA A 214 -1.60 22.15 10.28
CA ALA A 214 -0.63 21.13 10.63
C ALA A 214 -0.79 19.88 9.75
N ILE A 215 -2.04 19.49 9.45
CA ILE A 215 -2.34 18.40 8.51
C ILE A 215 -1.79 18.74 7.12
N GLU A 216 -2.03 19.97 6.64
CA GLU A 216 -1.53 20.42 5.34
C GLU A 216 -0.01 20.36 5.24
N HIS A 217 0.69 20.82 6.28
CA HIS A 217 2.15 20.79 6.33
C HIS A 217 2.68 19.35 6.39
N ASN A 218 2.21 18.56 7.34
CA ASN A 218 2.73 17.21 7.61
C ASN A 218 2.52 16.25 6.44
N HIS A 219 1.39 16.38 5.71
CA HIS A 219 1.06 15.52 4.58
C HIS A 219 1.40 16.15 3.23
N SER A 220 2.03 17.33 3.20
CA SER A 220 2.30 18.10 1.98
C SER A 220 1.03 18.27 1.12
N ALA A 221 -0.09 18.58 1.77
CA ALA A 221 -1.44 18.59 1.23
C ALA A 221 -1.97 20.04 1.12
N ASN A 222 -1.24 20.92 0.43
CA ASN A 222 -1.45 22.38 0.43
C ASN A 222 -2.83 22.84 -0.09
N SER A 223 -3.65 21.95 -0.66
CA SER A 223 -5.00 22.26 -1.15
C SER A 223 -6.09 21.63 -0.27
N PHE A 224 -5.73 21.00 0.86
CA PHE A 224 -6.64 20.22 1.69
C PHE A 224 -7.79 21.04 2.25
N THR A 225 -7.50 22.17 2.93
CA THR A 225 -8.52 23.03 3.54
C THR A 225 -9.45 23.60 2.48
N HIS A 226 -8.92 24.00 1.33
CA HIS A 226 -9.72 24.49 0.21
C HIS A 226 -10.66 23.39 -0.31
N THR A 227 -10.14 22.19 -0.55
CA THR A 227 -10.92 21.04 -1.03
C THR A 227 -11.96 20.60 0.00
N LEU A 228 -11.67 20.75 1.29
CA LEU A 228 -12.62 20.49 2.37
C LEU A 228 -13.79 21.48 2.36
N LYS A 229 -13.52 22.76 2.11
CA LYS A 229 -14.56 23.76 1.89
C LYS A 229 -15.37 23.46 0.63
N GLU A 230 -14.74 23.04 -0.47
CA GLU A 230 -15.44 22.61 -1.69
C GLU A 230 -16.30 21.36 -1.50
N PHE A 231 -15.89 20.46 -0.60
CA PHE A 231 -16.63 19.22 -0.34
C PHE A 231 -17.84 19.46 0.57
N LEU A 232 -17.72 20.34 1.56
CA LEU A 232 -18.78 20.62 2.53
C LEU A 232 -19.80 21.64 2.02
N ASN A 233 -19.37 22.58 1.18
CA ASN A 233 -20.27 23.52 0.52
C ASN A 233 -20.60 22.95 -0.85
N ASP A 234 -21.88 22.63 -1.09
CA ASP A 234 -22.36 22.16 -2.38
C ASP A 234 -21.82 23.07 -3.52
N LYS A 235 -21.54 22.49 -4.69
CA LYS A 235 -20.73 23.05 -5.81
C LYS A 235 -21.29 24.33 -6.46
N THR A 236 -22.23 25.00 -5.80
CA THR A 236 -22.97 26.18 -6.21
C THR A 236 -22.29 27.49 -5.82
N MET A 237 -21.37 27.47 -4.85
CA MET A 237 -20.63 28.67 -4.40
C MET A 237 -19.51 29.09 -5.38
N LYS A 238 -19.36 30.40 -5.61
CA LYS A 238 -18.26 30.94 -6.43
C LYS A 238 -16.91 30.78 -5.71
N PRO A 239 -15.78 30.58 -6.43
CA PRO A 239 -14.46 30.38 -5.82
C PRO A 239 -14.04 31.47 -4.81
N THR A 240 -14.37 32.73 -5.07
CA THR A 240 -14.06 33.86 -4.18
C THR A 240 -14.80 33.77 -2.84
N GLN A 241 -16.04 33.27 -2.84
CA GLN A 241 -16.84 33.08 -1.63
C GLN A 241 -16.33 31.88 -0.83
N LEU A 242 -15.86 30.84 -1.52
CA LEU A 242 -15.31 29.65 -0.88
C LEU A 242 -13.99 29.92 -0.14
N LEU A 243 -13.14 30.80 -0.68
CA LEU A 243 -11.91 31.24 0.00
C LEU A 243 -12.24 31.95 1.32
N ALA A 244 -13.26 32.81 1.32
CA ALA A 244 -13.72 33.57 2.48
C ALA A 244 -14.56 32.74 3.49
N ALA A 245 -15.09 31.58 3.08
CA ALA A 245 -15.92 30.74 3.94
C ALA A 245 -15.11 30.20 5.12
N THR A 246 -15.63 30.37 6.34
CA THR A 246 -15.06 29.79 7.56
C THR A 246 -15.63 28.40 7.80
N LEU A 247 -14.76 27.45 8.17
CA LEU A 247 -15.21 26.13 8.61
C LEU A 247 -15.64 26.22 10.08
N PRO A 248 -16.72 25.54 10.50
CA PRO A 248 -17.20 25.54 11.88
C PRO A 248 -16.34 24.68 12.83
N PHE A 249 -15.18 24.22 12.36
CA PHE A 249 -14.18 23.47 13.12
C PHE A 249 -12.79 23.74 12.56
N ASN A 250 -11.77 23.66 13.40
CA ASN A 250 -10.36 23.79 12.98
C ASN A 250 -9.51 22.54 13.28
N ARG A 251 -10.14 21.46 13.77
CA ARG A 251 -9.44 20.23 14.16
C ARG A 251 -10.07 18.99 13.56
N LEU A 252 -9.25 18.06 13.12
CA LEU A 252 -9.67 16.76 12.57
C LEU A 252 -8.85 15.61 13.15
N ASP A 253 -9.46 14.44 13.17
CA ASP A 253 -8.78 13.20 13.49
C ASP A 253 -8.06 12.68 12.24
N ASP A 254 -6.74 12.55 12.32
CA ASP A 254 -5.86 12.10 11.25
C ASP A 254 -5.47 10.62 11.44
N PHE A 255 -5.70 9.83 10.39
CA PHE A 255 -5.39 8.40 10.33
C PHE A 255 -4.21 8.18 9.40
N GLN A 256 -3.13 7.61 9.93
CA GLN A 256 -1.89 7.35 9.21
C GLN A 256 -1.85 5.95 8.59
N THR A 257 -2.76 5.04 8.95
CA THR A 257 -2.81 3.69 8.35
C THR A 257 -4.23 3.19 8.21
N VAL A 258 -4.54 2.64 7.04
CA VAL A 258 -5.77 1.87 6.81
C VAL A 258 -5.39 0.55 6.13
N THR A 259 -5.98 -0.54 6.62
CA THR A 259 -5.85 -1.85 5.97
C THR A 259 -7.09 -2.07 5.12
N VAL A 260 -6.90 -2.04 3.80
CA VAL A 260 -7.92 -2.40 2.82
C VAL A 260 -7.65 -3.85 2.43
N ARG A 261 -8.65 -4.73 2.61
CA ARG A 261 -8.56 -6.11 2.10
C ARG A 261 -8.86 -6.11 0.59
N PRO A 262 -8.11 -6.87 -0.23
CA PRO A 262 -8.37 -6.95 -1.66
C PRO A 262 -9.79 -7.49 -1.93
N PRO A 263 -10.44 -7.07 -3.03
CA PRO A 263 -11.74 -7.59 -3.40
C PRO A 263 -11.63 -9.05 -3.83
N SER A 264 -12.66 -9.85 -3.55
CA SER A 264 -13.07 -10.93 -4.44
C SER A 264 -13.63 -10.27 -5.70
N GLU A 265 -12.91 -10.47 -6.81
CA GLU A 265 -13.12 -10.05 -8.19
C GLU A 265 -14.37 -9.24 -8.57
N ASP A 266 -14.13 -8.12 -9.25
CA ASP A 266 -14.86 -7.82 -10.48
C ASP A 266 -13.88 -7.17 -11.47
N GLY A 267 -13.84 -7.71 -12.69
CA GLY A 267 -12.98 -7.25 -13.78
C GLY A 267 -13.34 -5.82 -14.22
N MET A 268 -12.75 -4.83 -13.58
CA MET A 268 -12.96 -3.44 -13.94
C MET A 268 -12.07 -3.06 -15.14
N SER A 269 -12.70 -2.69 -16.25
CA SER A 269 -12.02 -2.06 -17.37
C SER A 269 -11.29 -0.77 -16.90
N PRO A 270 -10.01 -0.56 -17.27
CA PRO A 270 -9.25 0.64 -16.91
C PRO A 270 -9.91 1.94 -17.41
N ALA A 271 -10.88 1.87 -18.34
CA ALA A 271 -11.61 3.02 -18.87
C ALA A 271 -12.51 3.75 -17.85
N ARG A 272 -12.87 3.12 -16.71
CA ARG A 272 -13.71 3.74 -15.66
C ARG A 272 -13.00 4.01 -14.33
N THR A 273 -11.72 3.66 -14.22
CA THR A 273 -10.98 3.80 -12.95
C THR A 273 -9.95 4.92 -13.07
N ARG A 274 -9.95 5.87 -12.13
CA ARG A 274 -8.95 6.95 -12.06
C ARG A 274 -7.95 6.68 -10.94
N VAL A 275 -6.69 7.04 -11.17
CA VAL A 275 -5.61 6.90 -10.18
C VAL A 275 -5.40 8.22 -9.48
N GLY A 276 -5.30 8.17 -8.16
CA GLY A 276 -4.96 9.31 -7.34
C GLY A 276 -4.06 8.91 -6.19
N ARG A 277 -3.25 9.86 -5.75
CA ARG A 277 -2.40 9.75 -4.56
C ARG A 277 -3.23 10.14 -3.34
N VAL A 278 -3.50 9.17 -2.48
CA VAL A 278 -4.09 9.44 -1.15
C VAL A 278 -3.04 10.18 -0.31
N LYS A 279 -3.42 11.34 0.22
CA LYS A 279 -2.55 12.23 0.99
C LYS A 279 -2.94 12.33 2.45
N VAL A 280 -4.24 12.36 2.75
CA VAL A 280 -4.77 12.45 4.12
C VAL A 280 -5.97 11.52 4.27
N LEU A 281 -6.06 10.80 5.39
CA LEU A 281 -7.25 10.05 5.80
C LEU A 281 -7.78 10.67 7.09
N PHE A 282 -9.05 11.06 7.10
CA PHE A 282 -9.59 11.81 8.23
C PHE A 282 -11.05 11.46 8.52
N ARG A 283 -11.52 11.88 9.68
CA ARG A 283 -12.95 11.86 10.03
C ARG A 283 -13.39 13.26 10.41
N LEU A 284 -14.56 13.66 9.94
CA LEU A 284 -15.21 14.89 10.36
C LEU A 284 -15.64 14.79 11.83
N PRO A 285 -15.63 15.89 12.59
CA PRO A 285 -15.97 15.86 14.00
C PRO A 285 -17.48 15.59 14.17
N ASP A 286 -17.86 14.92 15.26
CA ASP A 286 -19.27 14.65 15.57
C ASP A 286 -20.01 15.91 16.08
N LYS A 287 -19.26 16.90 16.57
CA LYS A 287 -19.73 18.19 17.08
C LYS A 287 -18.83 19.32 16.56
N PHE A 288 -19.40 20.49 16.32
CA PHE A 288 -18.61 21.68 15.96
C PHE A 288 -17.84 22.24 17.15
N ASP A 289 -16.89 23.15 16.90
CA ASP A 289 -16.06 23.75 17.96
C ASP A 289 -16.93 24.51 18.99
N ASP A 290 -18.06 25.07 18.55
CA ASP A 290 -19.08 25.73 19.39
C ASP A 290 -20.04 24.75 20.10
N SER A 291 -19.71 23.45 20.10
CA SER A 291 -20.50 22.36 20.72
C SER A 291 -21.90 22.13 20.14
N THR A 292 -22.24 22.76 19.01
CA THR A 292 -23.46 22.49 18.25
C THR A 292 -23.38 21.14 17.54
N LEU A 293 -24.53 20.47 17.39
CA LEU A 293 -24.63 19.18 16.73
C LEU A 293 -24.47 19.31 15.20
N THR A 294 -23.84 18.32 14.59
CA THR A 294 -23.69 18.24 13.14
C THR A 294 -25.01 17.88 12.43
N PRO A 295 -25.23 18.34 11.18
CA PRO A 295 -26.42 18.01 10.40
C PRO A 295 -26.60 16.50 10.18
N SER A 296 -27.83 16.05 9.88
CA SER A 296 -28.12 14.63 9.60
C SER A 296 -27.39 14.07 8.38
N GLU A 297 -27.12 14.91 7.39
CA GLU A 297 -26.40 14.56 6.15
C GLU A 297 -24.86 14.59 6.31
N TRP A 298 -24.37 14.89 7.52
CA TRP A 298 -22.94 14.96 7.82
C TRP A 298 -22.27 13.58 7.67
N PRO A 299 -21.20 13.44 6.87
CA PRO A 299 -20.50 12.17 6.71
C PRO A 299 -19.91 11.66 8.03
N LYS A 300 -20.40 10.51 8.51
CA LYS A 300 -19.91 9.84 9.74
C LYS A 300 -18.81 8.81 9.46
N THR A 301 -18.58 8.51 8.19
CA THR A 301 -17.56 7.57 7.71
C THR A 301 -16.19 8.25 7.60
N CYS A 302 -15.13 7.45 7.50
CA CYS A 302 -13.80 7.99 7.19
C CYS A 302 -13.75 8.47 5.73
N LEU A 303 -13.08 9.59 5.51
CA LEU A 303 -12.90 10.24 4.22
C LEU A 303 -11.41 10.26 3.85
N ALA A 304 -11.13 10.33 2.55
CA ALA A 304 -9.78 10.41 1.99
C ALA A 304 -9.64 11.67 1.14
N TYR A 305 -8.59 12.44 1.38
CA TYR A 305 -8.14 13.49 0.47
C TYR A 305 -7.17 12.90 -0.56
N VAL A 306 -7.54 13.02 -1.83
CA VAL A 306 -6.85 12.39 -2.96
C VAL A 306 -6.46 13.44 -3.99
N GLU A 307 -5.18 13.46 -4.35
CA GLU A 307 -4.66 14.23 -5.49
C GLU A 307 -4.64 13.36 -6.73
N TRP A 308 -5.34 13.78 -7.78
CA TRP A 308 -5.56 12.95 -8.97
C TRP A 308 -4.47 13.11 -10.02
N PHE A 309 -4.09 11.99 -10.63
CA PHE A 309 -3.31 12.01 -11.87
C PHE A 309 -4.23 12.20 -13.09
N THR A 310 -3.62 12.38 -14.28
CA THR A 310 -4.35 12.33 -15.55
C THR A 310 -5.01 10.97 -15.75
N THR A 311 -6.06 10.94 -16.57
CA THR A 311 -6.67 9.67 -17.00
C THR A 311 -5.68 8.84 -17.80
N PHE A 312 -5.85 7.52 -17.78
CA PHE A 312 -5.02 6.60 -18.55
C PHE A 312 -5.11 6.91 -20.05
N LYS A 313 -3.98 6.81 -20.76
CA LYS A 313 -4.01 6.64 -22.20
C LYS A 313 -4.72 5.32 -22.54
N PRO A 314 -5.41 5.21 -23.69
CA PRO A 314 -6.12 3.99 -24.08
C PRO A 314 -5.22 2.75 -24.24
N ARG A 315 -3.92 2.96 -24.47
CA ARG A 315 -2.93 1.91 -24.74
C ARG A 315 -1.78 2.00 -23.73
N HIS A 316 -1.28 0.85 -23.31
CA HIS A 316 -0.03 0.76 -22.55
C HIS A 316 1.16 1.09 -23.44
N GLU A 317 2.25 1.56 -22.84
CA GLU A 317 3.49 1.85 -23.57
C GLU A 317 4.19 0.54 -23.96
N GLU A 318 4.44 0.31 -25.25
CA GLU A 318 4.94 -0.98 -25.80
C GLU A 318 6.34 -1.37 -25.27
N ASN A 319 7.11 -0.39 -24.79
CA ASN A 319 8.48 -0.62 -24.34
C ASN A 319 8.54 -1.33 -22.98
N HIS A 320 7.52 -1.16 -22.15
CA HIS A 320 7.52 -1.68 -20.78
C HIS A 320 6.15 -2.23 -20.33
N ASP A 321 5.17 -2.24 -21.22
CA ASP A 321 3.79 -2.71 -21.07
C ASP A 321 2.98 -2.04 -19.96
N MET A 322 3.44 -0.89 -19.44
CA MET A 322 2.82 -0.23 -18.28
C MET A 322 2.02 0.98 -18.75
N TYR A 323 1.05 1.41 -17.93
CA TYR A 323 0.27 2.61 -18.23
C TYR A 323 0.98 3.85 -17.71
N SER A 324 0.99 4.91 -18.51
CA SER A 324 1.54 6.19 -18.10
C SER A 324 0.45 7.16 -17.67
N VAL A 325 0.70 7.83 -16.57
CA VAL A 325 -0.11 8.90 -16.01
C VAL A 325 0.79 10.10 -15.72
N MET A 326 0.22 11.30 -15.72
CA MET A 326 0.97 12.53 -15.47
C MET A 326 0.36 13.27 -14.29
N VAL A 327 1.17 14.09 -13.62
CA VAL A 327 0.65 15.12 -12.71
C VAL A 327 0.00 16.21 -13.58
N PRO A 328 -1.31 16.45 -13.47
CA PRO A 328 -1.96 17.48 -14.25
C PRO A 328 -1.42 18.87 -13.86
N PRO A 329 -1.46 19.85 -14.78
CA PRO A 329 -1.16 21.24 -14.42
C PRO A 329 -2.08 21.71 -13.30
N ARG A 330 -1.63 22.68 -12.50
CA ARG A 330 -2.45 23.27 -11.44
C ARG A 330 -3.72 23.88 -12.05
N ARG A 331 -4.82 23.81 -11.30
CA ARG A 331 -6.07 24.48 -11.65
C ARG A 331 -5.82 25.99 -11.79
N THR A 332 -6.76 26.71 -12.41
CA THR A 332 -6.70 28.18 -12.58
C THR A 332 -6.57 28.94 -11.26
N ASN A 333 -6.98 28.34 -10.14
CA ASN A 333 -6.83 28.87 -8.79
C ASN A 333 -5.48 28.52 -8.12
N GLY A 334 -4.54 27.89 -8.84
CA GLY A 334 -3.22 27.51 -8.35
C GLY A 334 -3.18 26.23 -7.50
N PHE A 335 -4.32 25.58 -7.25
CA PHE A 335 -4.39 24.34 -6.47
C PHE A 335 -4.21 23.08 -7.32
N ALA A 336 -3.86 21.97 -6.67
CA ALA A 336 -3.78 20.67 -7.30
C ALA A 336 -5.18 20.17 -7.71
N HIS A 337 -5.25 19.26 -8.69
CA HIS A 337 -6.50 18.56 -8.98
C HIS A 337 -6.78 17.54 -7.88
N ALA A 338 -7.47 17.95 -6.82
CA ALA A 338 -7.79 17.10 -5.68
C ALA A 338 -9.31 16.97 -5.45
N SER A 339 -9.71 15.94 -4.73
CA SER A 339 -11.05 15.81 -4.16
C SER A 339 -11.03 15.04 -2.85
N ILE A 340 -12.09 15.20 -2.06
CA ILE A 340 -12.38 14.34 -0.92
C ILE A 340 -13.38 13.27 -1.37
N ILE A 341 -13.06 12.02 -1.06
CA ILE A 341 -13.92 10.87 -1.37
C ILE A 341 -14.17 10.05 -0.11
N PRO A 342 -15.34 9.38 0.00
CA PRO A 342 -15.52 8.31 0.97
C PRO A 342 -14.42 7.26 0.85
N LEU A 343 -13.94 6.75 1.98
CA LEU A 343 -12.93 5.68 1.97
C LEU A 343 -13.43 4.41 1.28
N THR A 344 -14.75 4.22 1.24
CA THR A 344 -15.43 3.12 0.53
C THR A 344 -15.23 3.12 -0.98
N ASP A 345 -14.78 4.23 -1.55
CA ASP A 345 -14.61 4.41 -2.99
C ASP A 345 -13.18 4.05 -3.44
N ILE A 346 -12.28 3.75 -2.50
CA ILE A 346 -10.93 3.28 -2.79
C ILE A 346 -10.96 1.77 -3.05
N VAL A 347 -10.68 1.39 -4.30
CA VAL A 347 -10.83 0.00 -4.76
C VAL A 347 -9.57 -0.84 -4.57
N LYS A 348 -8.39 -0.31 -4.93
CA LYS A 348 -7.11 -1.03 -4.86
C LYS A 348 -5.92 -0.09 -4.74
N ARG A 349 -4.80 -0.60 -4.23
CA ARG A 349 -3.50 0.07 -4.28
C ARG A 349 -2.92 -0.05 -5.70
N ALA A 350 -2.29 1.02 -6.15
CA ALA A 350 -1.50 1.09 -7.37
C ALA A 350 -0.10 1.60 -7.04
N ASN A 351 0.93 1.09 -7.70
CA ASN A 351 2.30 1.58 -7.55
C ASN A 351 2.66 2.44 -8.77
N CYS A 352 2.95 3.72 -8.55
CA CYS A 352 3.34 4.66 -9.60
C CYS A 352 4.80 5.10 -9.38
N PHE A 353 5.59 5.10 -10.44
CA PHE A 353 7.01 5.46 -10.42
C PHE A 353 7.30 6.64 -11.32
N GLN A 354 8.13 7.58 -10.86
CA GLN A 354 8.53 8.72 -11.67
C GLN A 354 9.54 8.25 -12.72
N THR A 355 9.21 8.45 -13.99
CA THR A 355 10.15 8.19 -15.09
C THR A 355 10.87 9.48 -15.43
N SER A 356 12.17 9.51 -15.15
CA SER A 356 13.06 10.58 -15.62
C SER A 356 13.42 10.29 -17.08
N ASP A 357 12.68 10.87 -18.03
CA ASP A 357 13.16 10.97 -19.40
C ASP A 357 14.07 12.20 -19.49
N GLU A 358 15.36 11.97 -19.77
CA GLU A 358 16.35 13.03 -20.01
C GLU A 358 16.09 13.82 -21.32
N THR A 359 15.06 13.45 -22.10
CA THR A 359 14.82 13.97 -23.46
C THR A 359 13.58 14.83 -23.64
N MET A 360 12.72 15.02 -22.63
CA MET A 360 11.56 15.93 -22.74
C MET A 360 11.68 17.14 -21.82
N SER A 361 11.81 18.32 -22.42
CA SER A 361 11.87 19.64 -21.76
C SER A 361 10.53 20.08 -21.15
N THR A 362 9.74 19.17 -20.58
CA THR A 362 8.47 19.51 -19.94
C THR A 362 8.58 19.33 -18.42
N PRO A 363 8.22 20.34 -17.61
CA PRO A 363 8.39 20.32 -16.15
C PRO A 363 7.37 19.42 -15.41
N TYR A 364 6.65 18.56 -16.13
CA TYR A 364 5.57 17.73 -15.59
C TYR A 364 6.04 16.27 -15.51
N GLY A 365 6.22 15.79 -14.28
CA GLY A 365 6.72 14.44 -14.00
C GLY A 365 5.83 13.37 -14.63
N HIS A 366 6.41 12.62 -15.56
CA HIS A 366 5.80 11.44 -16.15
C HIS A 366 5.87 10.29 -15.13
N LEU A 367 4.75 9.61 -14.89
CA LEU A 367 4.65 8.51 -13.95
C LEU A 367 4.20 7.26 -14.69
N THR A 368 4.89 6.16 -14.43
CA THR A 368 4.54 4.86 -14.99
C THR A 368 3.98 3.98 -13.88
N MET A 369 2.80 3.41 -14.14
CA MET A 369 2.01 2.66 -13.18
C MET A 369 2.06 1.16 -13.47
N PHE A 370 2.35 0.41 -12.42
CA PHE A 370 2.31 -1.05 -12.33
C PHE A 370 1.06 -1.50 -11.59
#